data_AF-A0AB37MJN2-F1
#
_entry.id   AF-A0AB37MJN2-F1
#
_cell.length_a   1.000
_cell.length_b   1.000
_cell.length_c   1.000
_cell.angle_alpha   90.00
_cell.angle_beta   90.00
_cell.angle_gamma   90.00
#
_symmetry.space_group_name_H-M   'P 1'
#
loop_
_entity.id
_entity.type
_entity.pdbx_description
1 polymer ?
#
loop_
_entity_poly.entity_id
_entity_poly.type
_entity_poly.pdbx_seq_one_letter_code
_entity_poly.pdbx_strand_id
1 'polypeptide(L)'
;MSMMKSRILSRKKIKTMNDEMFQRILDEIKSSSKTINVLPLDEAARQAMKEKYRIKSGSLMAAILENTGGIVIDNWIRLYGSGELNFVTRNSLFPFNEIVIGEDILGGLFICLDDGNIGYFAPDCLEMEDMEIKFGQFVYWCLHGDTDKFYTDYRWDGWQNDASKLKSSEGVAFYPFLWAEAESLESRVRKVVPMDEILRLQFAFLGQNDKNE
;
A
#
# COMPACT_ATOMS: atom_id res chain seq x y z
N MET A 1 23.61 13.47 -55.04
CA MET A 1 23.23 12.05 -54.85
C MET A 1 24.02 11.49 -53.68
N SER A 2 23.34 11.35 -52.54
CA SER A 2 23.61 10.47 -51.38
C SER A 2 25.05 10.25 -50.88
N MET A 3 25.39 10.86 -49.72
CA MET A 3 26.10 10.13 -48.66
C MET A 3 25.93 10.76 -47.26
N MET A 4 24.69 11.11 -46.88
CA MET A 4 24.30 11.28 -45.48
C MET A 4 23.43 10.10 -45.08
N LYS A 5 24.05 8.98 -44.72
CA LYS A 5 23.41 7.98 -43.87
C LYS A 5 24.06 8.05 -42.50
N SER A 6 23.59 9.02 -41.72
CA SER A 6 23.76 9.02 -40.27
C SER A 6 23.26 7.68 -39.75
N ARG A 7 24.19 6.84 -39.26
CA ARG A 7 23.87 5.68 -38.45
C ARG A 7 23.31 6.20 -37.13
N ILE A 8 21.99 6.40 -37.10
CA ILE A 8 21.24 6.43 -35.85
C ILE A 8 21.31 5.00 -35.31
N LEU A 9 22.33 4.74 -34.50
CA LEU A 9 22.34 3.57 -33.63
C LEU A 9 21.14 3.73 -32.69
N SER A 10 20.08 2.97 -32.96
CA SER A 10 19.11 2.56 -31.96
C SER A 10 19.91 1.92 -30.81
N ARG A 11 20.21 2.70 -29.77
CA ARG A 11 20.68 2.15 -28.50
C ARG A 11 19.50 1.38 -27.93
N LYS A 12 19.48 0.05 -28.10
CA LYS A 12 18.70 -0.83 -27.22
C LYS A 12 19.07 -0.41 -25.78
N LYS A 13 18.13 0.21 -25.06
CA LYS A 13 18.28 0.43 -23.62
C LYS A 13 18.52 -0.97 -23.02
N ILE A 14 19.67 -1.16 -22.38
CA ILE A 14 19.93 -2.37 -21.60
C ILE A 14 18.88 -2.34 -20.47
N LYS A 15 17.98 -3.33 -20.43
CA LYS A 15 17.03 -3.46 -19.32
C LYS A 15 17.83 -3.68 -18.05
N THR A 16 17.57 -2.87 -17.04
CA THR A 16 18.15 -3.07 -15.72
C THR A 16 17.45 -4.25 -15.04
N MET A 17 18.08 -4.84 -14.01
CA MET A 17 17.44 -5.84 -13.16
C MET A 17 16.13 -5.32 -12.55
N ASN A 18 16.05 -4.01 -12.29
CA ASN A 18 14.84 -3.36 -11.81
C ASN A 18 13.73 -3.34 -12.87
N ASP A 19 14.07 -3.09 -14.14
CA ASP A 19 13.11 -3.10 -15.25
C ASP A 19 12.54 -4.52 -15.49
N GLU A 20 13.38 -5.55 -15.32
CA GLU A 20 12.94 -6.95 -15.42
C GLU A 20 12.01 -7.35 -14.27
N MET A 21 12.36 -6.96 -13.04
CA MET A 21 11.53 -7.21 -11.87
C MET A 21 10.18 -6.49 -12.01
N PHE A 22 10.18 -5.22 -12.42
CA PHE A 22 8.94 -4.48 -12.62
C PHE A 22 8.09 -5.08 -13.74
N GLN A 23 8.70 -5.57 -14.82
CA GLN A 23 7.96 -6.28 -15.86
C GLN A 23 7.26 -7.53 -15.33
N ARG A 24 7.90 -8.30 -14.44
CA ARG A 24 7.26 -9.46 -13.79
C ARG A 24 6.05 -9.05 -12.96
N ILE A 25 6.14 -7.95 -12.22
CA ILE A 25 4.99 -7.41 -11.46
C ILE A 25 3.84 -7.07 -12.41
N LEU A 26 4.13 -6.40 -13.54
CA LEU A 26 3.10 -6.07 -14.53
C LEU A 26 2.47 -7.32 -15.15
N ASP A 27 3.21 -8.40 -15.32
CA ASP A 27 2.69 -9.65 -15.86
C ASP A 27 1.84 -10.40 -14.82
N GLU A 28 2.21 -10.37 -13.54
CA GLU A 28 1.37 -10.86 -12.42
C GLU A 28 0.08 -10.04 -12.27
N ILE A 29 0.14 -8.72 -12.45
CA ILE A 29 -1.05 -7.86 -12.44
C ILE A 29 -2.00 -8.22 -13.58
N LYS A 30 -1.47 -8.51 -14.77
CA LYS A 30 -2.31 -8.90 -15.93
C LYS A 30 -2.97 -10.26 -15.77
N SER A 31 -2.37 -11.19 -15.01
CA SER A 31 -2.95 -12.51 -14.76
C SER A 31 -3.95 -12.53 -13.61
N SER A 32 -4.00 -11.46 -12.80
CA SER A 32 -4.92 -11.33 -11.68
C SER A 32 -6.37 -11.16 -12.15
N SER A 33 -7.31 -11.72 -11.39
CA SER A 33 -8.74 -11.48 -11.55
C SER A 33 -9.25 -10.24 -10.82
N LYS A 34 -8.39 -9.53 -10.09
CA LYS A 34 -8.73 -8.37 -9.27
C LYS A 34 -8.74 -7.08 -10.09
N THR A 35 -9.42 -6.06 -9.57
CA THR A 35 -9.36 -4.71 -10.12
C THR A 35 -8.09 -4.03 -9.62
N ILE A 36 -7.08 -3.88 -10.48
CA ILE A 36 -5.79 -3.30 -10.10
C ILE A 36 -5.51 -2.03 -10.88
N ASN A 37 -5.20 -0.95 -10.17
CA ASN A 37 -4.79 0.33 -10.73
C ASN A 37 -3.35 0.66 -10.31
N VAL A 38 -2.45 0.75 -11.29
CA VAL A 38 -1.06 1.17 -11.08
C VAL A 38 -0.97 2.66 -11.29
N LEU A 39 -0.71 3.40 -10.21
CA LEU A 39 -0.68 4.86 -10.24
C LEU A 39 0.60 5.37 -10.94
N PRO A 40 0.54 6.53 -11.62
CA PRO A 40 1.69 7.07 -12.31
C PRO A 40 2.80 7.48 -11.33
N LEU A 41 4.04 7.22 -11.73
CA LEU A 41 5.22 7.63 -10.99
C LEU A 41 5.35 9.17 -10.98
N ASP A 42 5.67 9.71 -9.81
CA ASP A 42 6.14 11.08 -9.65
C ASP A 42 7.66 11.08 -9.40
N GLU A 43 8.39 11.84 -10.22
CA GLU A 43 9.85 11.86 -10.19
C GLU A 43 10.42 12.54 -8.95
N ALA A 44 9.75 13.56 -8.42
CA ALA A 44 10.19 14.25 -7.21
C ALA A 44 9.99 13.35 -5.98
N ALA A 45 8.86 12.65 -5.89
CA ALA A 45 8.61 11.65 -4.86
C ALA A 45 9.63 10.51 -4.91
N ARG A 46 10.01 10.06 -6.11
CA ARG A 46 11.02 9.01 -6.28
C ARG A 46 12.39 9.46 -5.78
N GLN A 47 12.77 10.69 -6.12
CA GLN A 47 14.03 11.25 -5.67
C GLN A 47 14.06 11.39 -4.15
N ALA A 48 12.99 11.92 -3.54
CA ALA A 48 12.86 12.01 -2.08
C ALA A 48 12.94 10.64 -1.39
N MET A 49 12.32 9.61 -1.98
CA MET A 49 12.40 8.23 -1.48
C MET A 49 13.84 7.71 -1.50
N LYS A 50 14.58 7.91 -2.59
CA LYS A 50 15.99 7.48 -2.72
C LYS A 50 16.95 8.22 -1.79
N GLU A 51 16.67 9.48 -1.49
CA GLU A 51 17.47 10.28 -0.56
C GLU A 51 17.28 9.84 0.89
N LYS A 52 16.03 9.52 1.27
CA LYS A 52 15.69 9.17 2.65
C LYS A 52 15.94 7.69 2.98
N TYR A 53 15.71 6.77 2.03
CA TYR A 53 15.77 5.33 2.27
C TYR A 53 16.80 4.62 1.39
N ARG A 54 17.56 3.71 2.01
CA ARG A 54 18.52 2.84 1.30
C ARG A 54 17.85 1.51 0.94
N ILE A 55 17.02 1.53 -0.10
CA ILE A 55 16.38 0.31 -0.61
C ILE A 55 17.36 -0.46 -1.52
N LYS A 56 17.44 -1.78 -1.33
CA LYS A 56 18.31 -2.65 -2.16
C LYS A 56 17.85 -2.62 -3.62
N SER A 57 18.72 -2.13 -4.50
CA SER A 57 18.44 -2.06 -5.94
C SER A 57 18.10 -3.43 -6.54
N GLY A 58 17.09 -3.46 -7.41
CA GLY A 58 16.55 -4.66 -8.06
C GLY A 58 15.86 -5.65 -7.12
N SER A 59 15.58 -5.25 -5.87
CA SER A 59 14.59 -5.94 -5.04
C SER A 59 13.16 -5.68 -5.55
N LEU A 60 12.21 -6.50 -5.12
CA LEU A 60 10.79 -6.27 -5.40
C LEU A 60 10.32 -4.88 -4.89
N MET A 61 10.80 -4.47 -3.71
CA MET A 61 10.49 -3.17 -3.11
C MET A 61 10.97 -2.02 -3.99
N ALA A 62 12.22 -2.10 -4.46
CA ALA A 62 12.77 -1.10 -5.38
C ALA A 62 11.99 -1.07 -6.70
N ALA A 63 11.58 -2.23 -7.22
CA ALA A 63 10.81 -2.30 -8.45
C ALA A 63 9.46 -1.59 -8.33
N ILE A 64 8.76 -1.71 -7.20
CA ILE A 64 7.49 -1.01 -6.95
C ILE A 64 7.73 0.49 -6.72
N LEU A 65 8.61 0.84 -5.77
CA LEU A 65 8.83 2.23 -5.36
C LEU A 65 9.44 3.09 -6.47
N GLU A 66 10.27 2.53 -7.35
CA GLU A 66 10.95 3.31 -8.39
C GLU A 66 10.18 3.45 -9.70
N ASN A 67 9.10 2.68 -9.89
CA ASN A 67 8.36 2.62 -11.16
C ASN A 67 6.86 2.95 -11.04
N THR A 68 6.33 3.11 -9.83
CA THR A 68 4.89 3.37 -9.62
C THR A 68 4.69 4.53 -8.66
N GLY A 69 3.53 5.19 -8.77
CA GLY A 69 3.01 6.08 -7.75
C GLY A 69 2.30 5.35 -6.60
N GLY A 70 2.33 4.02 -6.62
CA GLY A 70 1.55 3.11 -5.78
C GLY A 70 0.68 2.18 -6.62
N ILE A 71 0.11 1.17 -5.95
CA ILE A 71 -0.76 0.18 -6.58
C ILE A 71 -2.02 0.05 -5.71
N VAL A 72 -3.18 0.26 -6.31
CA VAL A 72 -4.49 0.08 -5.67
C VAL A 72 -5.08 -1.23 -6.14
N ILE A 73 -5.49 -2.09 -5.20
CA ILE A 73 -6.06 -3.42 -5.46
C ILE A 73 -7.47 -3.49 -4.88
N ASP A 74 -8.45 -3.83 -5.73
CA ASP A 74 -9.89 -3.89 -5.45
C ASP A 74 -10.45 -2.63 -4.78
N ASN A 75 -9.83 -1.47 -5.07
CA ASN A 75 -10.11 -0.19 -4.42
C ASN A 75 -9.99 -0.24 -2.88
N TRP A 76 -9.32 -1.26 -2.34
CA TRP A 76 -9.25 -1.54 -0.91
C TRP A 76 -7.81 -1.51 -0.39
N ILE A 77 -6.94 -2.38 -0.92
CA ILE A 77 -5.54 -2.45 -0.50
C ILE A 77 -4.73 -1.46 -1.34
N ARG A 78 -3.80 -0.75 -0.70
CA ARG A 78 -2.95 0.28 -1.32
C ARG A 78 -1.50 -0.01 -0.99
N LEU A 79 -0.73 -0.49 -1.96
CA LEU A 79 0.71 -0.59 -1.85
C LEU A 79 1.35 0.76 -2.16
N TYR A 80 2.33 1.16 -1.35
CA TYR A 80 3.00 2.44 -1.52
C TYR A 80 3.94 2.45 -2.72
N GLY A 81 4.11 3.64 -3.28
CA GLY A 81 5.03 3.95 -4.36
C GLY A 81 5.62 5.35 -4.20
N SER A 82 6.14 5.88 -5.30
CA SER A 82 6.66 7.23 -5.38
C SER A 82 5.71 8.12 -6.20
N GLY A 83 4.55 8.44 -5.64
CA GLY A 83 3.52 9.23 -6.32
C GLY A 83 2.37 9.55 -5.38
N GLU A 84 1.12 9.31 -5.82
CA GLU A 84 -0.07 9.62 -5.01
C GLU A 84 -0.12 8.83 -3.69
N LEU A 85 0.24 7.54 -3.70
CA LEU A 85 0.45 6.73 -2.49
C LEU A 85 1.91 6.86 -2.04
N ASN A 86 2.28 8.06 -1.64
CA ASN A 86 3.66 8.44 -1.37
C ASN A 86 4.26 7.69 -0.17
N PHE A 87 5.21 6.80 -0.42
CA PHE A 87 5.91 6.01 0.58
C PHE A 87 6.55 6.85 1.69
N VAL A 88 7.20 7.97 1.35
CA VAL A 88 7.89 8.83 2.32
C VAL A 88 6.91 9.55 3.23
N THR A 89 5.85 10.14 2.65
CA THR A 89 4.83 10.87 3.40
C THR A 89 4.03 9.91 4.29
N ARG A 90 3.64 8.74 3.77
CA ARG A 90 2.89 7.74 4.55
C ARG A 90 3.71 7.20 5.72
N ASN A 91 4.97 6.85 5.52
CA ASN A 91 5.84 6.42 6.62
C ASN A 91 6.09 7.54 7.66
N SER A 92 5.91 8.82 7.33
CA SER A 92 6.02 9.90 8.32
C SER A 92 4.82 10.02 9.26
N LEU A 93 3.70 9.35 8.95
CA LEU A 93 2.52 9.27 9.81
C LEU A 93 2.61 8.11 10.82
N PHE A 94 3.51 7.15 10.57
CA PHE A 94 3.76 6.02 11.44
C PHE A 94 4.81 6.40 12.49
N PRO A 95 4.50 6.29 13.80
CA PRO A 95 5.36 6.83 14.86
C PRO A 95 6.53 5.90 15.23
N PHE A 96 6.60 4.69 14.66
CA PHE A 96 7.62 3.69 14.96
C PHE A 96 8.68 3.59 13.85
N ASN A 97 9.72 2.78 14.07
CA ASN A 97 10.90 2.74 13.19
C ASN A 97 10.75 1.76 12.02
N GLU A 98 9.78 0.86 12.10
CA GLU A 98 9.47 -0.13 11.08
C GLU A 98 8.94 0.56 9.81
N ILE A 99 9.04 -0.15 8.70
CA ILE A 99 8.65 0.38 7.40
C ILE A 99 7.24 -0.08 7.07
N VAL A 100 6.34 0.88 6.87
CA VAL A 100 5.01 0.63 6.31
C VAL A 100 5.12 0.53 4.79
N ILE A 101 4.58 -0.53 4.22
CA ILE A 101 4.62 -0.83 2.78
C ILE A 101 3.27 -0.66 2.08
N GLY A 102 2.20 -0.55 2.85
CA GLY A 102 0.87 -0.30 2.34
C GLY A 102 -0.15 -0.09 3.46
N GLU A 103 -1.35 0.26 3.06
CA GLU A 103 -2.51 0.45 3.93
C GLU A 103 -3.75 -0.15 3.27
N ASP A 104 -4.78 -0.45 4.06
CA ASP A 104 -6.14 -0.61 3.55
C ASP A 104 -6.99 0.64 3.80
N ILE A 105 -8.20 0.68 3.25
CA ILE A 105 -9.07 1.86 3.38
C ILE A 105 -9.58 2.12 4.80
N LEU A 106 -9.38 1.19 5.74
CA LEU A 106 -9.82 1.31 7.14
C LEU A 106 -8.71 1.83 8.06
N GLY A 107 -7.52 2.06 7.50
CA GLY A 107 -6.33 2.43 8.27
C GLY A 107 -5.59 1.23 8.85
N GLY A 108 -5.86 0.01 8.39
CA GLY A 108 -4.98 -1.12 8.65
C GLY A 108 -3.65 -0.95 7.91
N LEU A 109 -2.53 -1.19 8.56
CA LEU A 109 -1.20 -0.95 8.00
C LEU A 109 -0.43 -2.26 7.78
N PHE A 110 0.19 -2.40 6.62
CA PHE A 110 1.09 -3.52 6.32
C PHE A 110 2.54 -3.10 6.53
N ILE A 111 3.27 -3.80 7.39
CA ILE A 111 4.55 -3.36 7.95
C ILE A 111 5.62 -4.43 7.76
N CYS A 112 6.84 -4.05 7.39
CA CYS A 112 7.98 -4.97 7.39
C CYS A 112 8.51 -5.16 8.82
N LEU A 113 8.38 -6.39 9.34
CA LEU A 113 8.92 -6.78 10.65
C LEU A 113 10.43 -7.08 10.56
N ASP A 114 11.09 -7.08 11.71
CA ASP A 114 12.55 -7.29 11.82
C ASP A 114 13.02 -8.66 11.31
N ASP A 115 12.17 -9.67 11.40
CA ASP A 115 12.45 -11.01 10.89
C ASP A 115 12.18 -11.14 9.37
N GLY A 116 11.71 -10.06 8.75
CA GLY A 116 11.37 -9.95 7.33
C GLY A 116 9.96 -10.42 6.96
N ASN A 117 9.14 -10.86 7.92
CA ASN A 117 7.71 -11.08 7.70
C ASN A 117 6.97 -9.75 7.51
N ILE A 118 5.75 -9.84 7.00
CA ILE A 118 4.81 -8.73 6.97
C ILE A 118 3.92 -8.81 8.20
N GLY A 119 3.90 -7.75 8.98
CA GLY A 119 2.90 -7.52 10.02
C GLY A 119 1.70 -6.76 9.47
N TYR A 120 0.53 -7.02 10.03
CA TYR A 120 -0.69 -6.25 9.84
C TYR A 120 -1.05 -5.56 11.16
N PHE A 121 -0.99 -4.23 11.18
CA PHE A 121 -1.53 -3.44 12.28
C PHE A 121 -3.03 -3.32 12.07
N ALA A 122 -3.80 -4.08 12.85
CA ALA A 122 -5.21 -4.28 12.62
C ALA A 122 -6.03 -3.10 13.20
N PRO A 123 -6.91 -2.46 12.42
CA PRO A 123 -7.58 -1.21 12.83
C PRO A 123 -8.72 -1.43 13.85
N ASP A 124 -9.08 -2.67 14.15
CA ASP A 124 -10.11 -3.09 15.10
C ASP A 124 -9.57 -3.40 16.49
N CYS A 125 -8.31 -3.80 16.64
CA CYS A 125 -7.69 -4.02 17.95
C CYS A 125 -6.52 -3.06 18.23
N LEU A 126 -6.00 -2.40 17.19
CA LEU A 126 -4.79 -1.58 17.24
C LEU A 126 -3.56 -2.39 17.73
N GLU A 127 -3.52 -3.67 17.37
CA GLU A 127 -2.40 -4.57 17.64
C GLU A 127 -1.68 -4.96 16.34
N MET A 128 -0.43 -5.37 16.49
CA MET A 128 0.39 -5.88 15.39
C MET A 128 0.27 -7.39 15.31
N GLU A 129 -0.18 -7.91 14.17
CA GLU A 129 -0.28 -9.35 13.90
C GLU A 129 0.74 -9.77 12.83
N ASP A 130 1.53 -10.82 13.09
CA ASP A 130 2.39 -11.39 12.06
C ASP A 130 1.56 -12.18 11.04
N MET A 131 1.66 -11.82 9.76
CA MET A 131 0.97 -12.55 8.66
C MET A 131 1.70 -13.83 8.26
N GLU A 132 2.85 -14.13 8.85
CA GLU A 132 3.71 -15.30 8.61
C GLU A 132 4.19 -15.46 7.15
N ILE A 133 4.18 -14.35 6.39
CA ILE A 133 4.57 -14.31 4.98
C ILE A 133 5.57 -13.19 4.71
N LYS A 134 6.52 -13.43 3.79
CA LYS A 134 7.51 -12.43 3.36
C LYS A 134 6.90 -11.48 2.33
N PHE A 135 7.54 -10.32 2.11
CA PHE A 135 7.04 -9.28 1.20
C PHE A 135 6.61 -9.76 -0.20
N GLY A 136 7.36 -10.67 -0.82
CA GLY A 136 6.98 -11.21 -2.14
C GLY A 136 5.70 -12.06 -2.12
N GLN A 137 5.51 -12.85 -1.06
CA GLN A 137 4.29 -13.63 -0.85
C GLN A 137 3.10 -12.71 -0.52
N PHE A 138 3.34 -11.65 0.25
CA PHE A 138 2.34 -10.62 0.52
C PHE A 138 1.85 -9.93 -0.77
N VAL A 139 2.77 -9.48 -1.63
CA VAL A 139 2.39 -8.89 -2.93
C VAL A 139 1.60 -9.89 -3.78
N TYR A 140 2.04 -11.16 -3.84
CA TYR A 140 1.29 -12.21 -4.54
C TYR A 140 -0.12 -12.41 -3.95
N TRP A 141 -0.25 -12.44 -2.62
CA TRP A 141 -1.53 -12.55 -1.93
C TRP A 141 -2.44 -11.34 -2.21
N CYS A 142 -1.90 -10.12 -2.23
CA CYS A 142 -2.67 -8.94 -2.63
C CYS A 142 -3.25 -9.14 -4.05
N LEU A 143 -2.46 -9.65 -5.00
CA LEU A 143 -2.87 -9.81 -6.40
C LEU A 143 -3.79 -11.01 -6.65
N HIS A 144 -3.59 -12.13 -5.95
CA HIS A 144 -4.21 -13.42 -6.30
C HIS A 144 -4.87 -14.15 -5.13
N GLY A 145 -4.62 -13.71 -3.90
CA GLY A 145 -5.19 -14.31 -2.70
C GLY A 145 -6.64 -13.92 -2.48
N ASP A 146 -7.34 -14.70 -1.64
CA ASP A 146 -8.71 -14.43 -1.23
C ASP A 146 -8.75 -13.34 -0.16
N THR A 147 -8.71 -12.09 -0.61
CA THR A 147 -8.76 -10.91 0.27
C THR A 147 -10.15 -10.68 0.84
N ASP A 148 -11.20 -11.14 0.18
CA ASP A 148 -12.55 -11.03 0.72
C ASP A 148 -12.73 -11.93 1.93
N LYS A 149 -12.14 -13.14 1.91
CA LYS A 149 -12.05 -13.98 3.12
C LYS A 149 -11.28 -13.30 4.24
N PHE A 150 -10.14 -12.68 3.95
CA PHE A 150 -9.35 -11.96 4.97
C PHE A 150 -10.13 -10.80 5.60
N TYR A 151 -10.90 -10.06 4.79
CA TYR A 151 -11.69 -8.93 5.25
C TYR A 151 -13.16 -9.27 5.55
N THR A 152 -13.52 -10.54 5.75
CA THR A 152 -14.93 -10.98 5.85
C THR A 152 -15.72 -10.14 6.86
N ASP A 153 -15.14 -9.87 8.03
CA ASP A 153 -15.79 -9.14 9.12
C ASP A 153 -15.90 -7.62 8.87
N TYR A 154 -15.25 -7.12 7.81
CA TYR A 154 -15.15 -5.71 7.45
C TYR A 154 -15.75 -5.37 6.07
N ARG A 155 -16.20 -6.38 5.33
CA ARG A 155 -16.82 -6.26 4.00
C ARG A 155 -18.31 -5.99 4.13
N TRP A 156 -18.67 -4.74 4.36
CA TRP A 156 -20.07 -4.33 4.52
C TRP A 156 -20.92 -4.42 3.24
N ASP A 157 -22.23 -4.40 3.37
CA ASP A 157 -23.13 -4.44 2.22
C ASP A 157 -22.90 -3.25 1.27
N GLY A 158 -22.47 -3.55 0.04
CA GLY A 158 -22.18 -2.55 -0.98
C GLY A 158 -20.79 -1.91 -0.89
N TRP A 159 -19.88 -2.47 -0.07
CA TRP A 159 -18.51 -1.97 0.10
C TRP A 159 -17.77 -1.74 -1.22
N GLN A 160 -17.99 -2.59 -2.24
CA GLN A 160 -17.33 -2.46 -3.55
C GLN A 160 -17.65 -1.11 -4.21
N ASN A 161 -18.93 -0.72 -4.16
CA ASN A 161 -19.40 0.52 -4.76
C ASN A 161 -18.86 1.75 -4.00
N ASP A 162 -18.80 1.66 -2.68
CA ASP A 162 -18.28 2.75 -1.85
C ASP A 162 -16.77 2.90 -1.98
N ALA A 163 -16.03 1.78 -1.92
CA ALA A 163 -14.59 1.74 -2.12
C ALA A 163 -14.19 2.29 -3.50
N SER A 164 -14.95 2.00 -4.56
CA SER A 164 -14.67 2.49 -5.92
C SER A 164 -14.72 4.02 -6.07
N LYS A 165 -15.34 4.73 -5.12
CA LYS A 165 -15.47 6.20 -5.13
C LYS A 165 -14.38 6.90 -4.33
N LEU A 166 -13.60 6.16 -3.54
CA LEU A 166 -12.57 6.72 -2.67
C LEU A 166 -11.39 7.23 -3.50
N LYS A 167 -10.88 8.41 -3.14
CA LYS A 167 -9.54 8.83 -3.57
C LYS A 167 -8.48 8.08 -2.77
N SER A 168 -7.26 7.98 -3.31
CA SER A 168 -6.15 7.32 -2.62
C SER A 168 -5.73 8.04 -1.32
N SER A 169 -6.12 9.30 -1.14
CA SER A 169 -5.90 10.07 0.09
C SER A 169 -6.99 9.89 1.16
N GLU A 170 -8.08 9.20 0.85
CA GLU A 170 -9.27 9.06 1.70
C GLU A 170 -9.39 7.62 2.21
N GLY A 171 -9.96 7.45 3.39
CA GLY A 171 -10.34 6.15 3.96
C GLY A 171 -11.77 6.20 4.52
N VAL A 172 -12.20 5.12 5.15
CA VAL A 172 -13.51 5.00 5.79
C VAL A 172 -13.33 4.87 7.29
N ALA A 173 -13.77 5.88 8.02
CA ALA A 173 -13.88 5.83 9.47
C ALA A 173 -15.26 5.31 9.89
N PHE A 174 -15.28 4.56 10.99
CA PHE A 174 -16.49 4.03 11.61
C PHE A 174 -16.79 4.74 12.93
N TYR A 175 -18.07 4.92 13.26
CA TYR A 175 -18.53 5.47 14.54
C TYR A 175 -19.67 4.62 15.13
N PRO A 176 -19.50 4.01 16.32
CA PRO A 176 -18.26 3.94 17.11
C PRO A 176 -17.07 3.39 16.31
N PHE A 177 -15.83 3.71 16.71
CA PHE A 177 -14.61 3.26 16.04
C PHE A 177 -14.49 1.73 16.03
N LEU A 178 -13.77 1.15 15.06
CA LEU A 178 -13.64 -0.31 14.95
C LEU A 178 -13.13 -0.95 16.25
N TRP A 179 -12.21 -0.27 16.95
CA TRP A 179 -11.68 -0.66 18.26
C TRP A 179 -12.57 -0.36 19.47
N ALA A 180 -13.77 0.17 19.24
CA ALA A 180 -14.78 0.33 20.28
C ALA A 180 -15.91 -0.68 20.07
N GLU A 181 -16.53 -1.13 21.17
CA GLU A 181 -17.68 -2.03 21.13
C GLU A 181 -18.86 -1.46 20.32
N ALA A 182 -19.51 -2.31 19.55
CA ALA A 182 -20.78 -2.04 18.87
C ALA A 182 -21.55 -3.35 18.65
N GLU A 183 -22.84 -3.25 18.33
CA GLU A 183 -23.68 -4.42 18.05
C GLU A 183 -23.22 -5.19 16.81
N SER A 184 -22.84 -4.46 15.76
CA SER A 184 -22.36 -5.03 14.49
C SER A 184 -21.61 -3.97 13.67
N LEU A 185 -20.90 -4.40 12.62
CA LEU A 185 -20.29 -3.49 11.65
C LEU A 185 -21.35 -2.57 11.00
N GLU A 186 -22.51 -3.11 10.62
CA GLU A 186 -23.57 -2.35 9.94
C GLU A 186 -24.28 -1.34 10.85
N SER A 187 -24.26 -1.55 12.17
CA SER A 187 -24.81 -0.58 13.12
C SER A 187 -24.02 0.72 13.20
N ARG A 188 -22.76 0.71 12.72
CA ARG A 188 -21.83 1.84 12.81
C ARG A 188 -22.07 2.81 11.66
N VAL A 189 -21.92 4.10 11.96
CA VAL A 189 -21.92 5.15 10.94
C VAL A 189 -20.58 5.12 10.20
N ARG A 190 -20.61 4.99 8.88
CA ARG A 190 -19.44 5.10 8.00
C ARG A 190 -19.26 6.52 7.49
N LYS A 191 -18.04 7.04 7.50
CA LYS A 191 -17.69 8.34 6.91
C LYS A 191 -16.42 8.25 6.08
N VAL A 192 -16.46 8.83 4.89
CA VAL A 192 -15.26 9.08 4.09
C VAL A 192 -14.51 10.25 4.70
N VAL A 193 -13.27 10.03 5.11
CA VAL A 193 -12.40 11.04 5.75
C VAL A 193 -10.98 10.94 5.19
N PRO A 194 -10.13 11.96 5.38
CA PRO A 194 -8.71 11.86 5.06
C PRO A 194 -8.03 10.68 5.78
N MET A 195 -7.20 9.91 5.06
CA MET A 195 -6.50 8.75 5.64
C MET A 195 -5.54 9.16 6.77
N ASP A 196 -4.92 10.33 6.66
CA ASP A 196 -4.04 10.85 7.71
C ASP A 196 -4.79 11.17 9.01
N GLU A 197 -6.09 11.53 8.94
CA GLU A 197 -6.95 11.69 10.11
C GLU A 197 -7.19 10.34 10.80
N ILE A 198 -7.48 9.28 10.04
CA ILE A 198 -7.68 7.92 10.57
C ILE A 198 -6.43 7.47 11.33
N LEU A 199 -5.27 7.52 10.68
CA LEU A 199 -4.01 7.06 11.27
C LEU A 199 -3.63 7.88 12.52
N ARG A 200 -3.81 9.20 12.48
CA ARG A 200 -3.56 10.06 13.65
C ARG A 200 -4.46 9.71 14.83
N LEU A 201 -5.74 9.42 14.59
CA LEU A 201 -6.67 9.02 15.65
C LEU A 201 -6.29 7.68 16.27
N GLN A 202 -5.95 6.69 15.45
CA GLN A 202 -5.49 5.38 15.92
C GLN A 202 -4.26 5.50 16.83
N PHE A 203 -3.21 6.20 16.38
CA PHE A 203 -1.98 6.36 17.19
C PHE A 203 -2.16 7.29 18.39
N ALA A 204 -3.04 8.29 18.32
CA ALA A 204 -3.37 9.13 19.47
C ALA A 204 -4.14 8.35 20.54
N PHE A 205 -4.95 7.35 20.16
CA PHE A 205 -5.62 6.45 21.09
C PHE A 205 -4.63 5.45 21.70
N LEU A 206 -3.79 4.82 20.88
CA LEU A 206 -2.76 3.88 21.35
C LEU A 206 -1.83 4.54 22.40
N GLY A 207 -1.33 5.76 22.12
CA GLY A 207 -0.46 6.49 23.06
C GLY A 207 -1.16 7.02 24.33
N GLN A 208 -2.49 6.91 24.45
CA GLN A 208 -3.20 7.13 25.72
C GLN A 208 -3.20 5.87 26.58
N ASN A 209 -3.26 4.68 25.96
CA ASN A 209 -3.23 3.41 26.68
C ASN A 209 -1.87 3.19 27.35
N ASP A 210 -0.77 3.50 26.66
CA ASP A 210 0.60 3.42 27.20
C ASP A 210 0.85 4.33 28.44
N LYS A 211 -0.01 5.33 28.69
CA LYS A 211 0.11 6.22 29.86
C LYS A 211 -0.70 5.77 31.06
N ASN A 212 -1.61 4.82 30.86
CA ASN A 212 -2.53 4.32 31.88
C ASN A 212 -2.12 2.94 32.41
N GLU A 213 -1.04 2.36 31.89
CA GLU A 213 -0.31 1.21 32.45
C GLU A 213 0.89 1.66 33.30
#